data_AF-A0Y4N3-F1
#
_entry.id   AF-A0Y4N3-F1
#
_cell.length_a   1.000
_cell.length_b   1.000
_cell.length_c   1.000
_cell.angle_alpha   90.00
_cell.angle_beta   90.00
_cell.angle_gamma   90.00
#
_symmetry.space_group_name_H-M   'P 1'
#
loop_
_entity.id
_entity.type
_entity.pdbx_description
1 polymer ?
#
loop_
_entity_poly.entity_id
_entity_poly.type
_entity_poly.pdbx_seq_one_letter_code
_entity_poly.pdbx_strand_id
1 'polypeptide(L)' 'MYTTNTIESLNSVIRKAIKKRKTFPSDDSARKMVYLAIRDASKKWSMPIQNWRQAMSRFIIEFEERLEKHIN' A
#
# COMPACT_ATOMS: atom_id res chain seq x y z
N MET A 1 14.15 8.02 4.68
CA MET A 1 13.28 8.67 3.67
C MET A 1 11.84 8.54 4.13
N TYR A 2 11.20 9.62 4.54
CA TYR A 2 9.75 9.64 4.79
C TYR A 2 9.08 10.11 3.50
N THR A 3 8.55 9.18 2.69
CA THR A 3 7.82 9.55 1.47
C THR A 3 6.33 9.66 1.78
N THR A 4 5.90 10.81 2.28
CA THR A 4 4.47 11.20 2.46
C THR A 4 3.63 10.95 1.20
N ASN A 5 4.26 11.01 0.01
CA ASN A 5 3.64 10.74 -1.29
C ASN A 5 2.97 9.35 -1.39
N THR A 6 3.50 8.31 -0.75
CA THR A 6 2.93 6.95 -0.92
C THR A 6 1.52 6.82 -0.34
N ILE A 7 1.34 7.30 0.89
CA ILE A 7 0.04 7.30 1.59
C ILE A 7 -0.91 8.32 0.96
N GLU A 8 -0.40 9.51 0.64
CA GLU A 8 -1.20 10.57 0.00
C GLU A 8 -1.74 10.16 -1.38
N SER A 9 -0.92 9.47 -2.18
CA SER A 9 -1.29 8.94 -3.49
C SER A 9 -2.46 7.96 -3.38
N LEU A 10 -2.40 7.01 -2.44
CA LEU A 10 -3.51 6.08 -2.19
C LEU A 10 -4.77 6.82 -1.70
N ASN A 11 -4.63 7.75 -0.76
CA ASN A 11 -5.73 8.55 -0.25
C ASN A 11 -6.40 9.39 -1.35
N SER A 12 -5.64 9.90 -2.31
CA SER A 12 -6.17 10.62 -3.49
C SER A 12 -7.02 9.71 -4.37
N VAL A 13 -6.58 8.47 -4.62
CA VAL A 13 -7.35 7.48 -5.39
C VAL A 13 -8.65 7.12 -4.70
N ILE A 14 -8.62 6.86 -3.39
CA ILE A 14 -9.81 6.52 -2.60
C ILE A 14 -10.80 7.70 -2.60
N ARG A 15 -10.34 8.93 -2.35
CA ARG A 15 -11.20 10.13 -2.40
C ARG A 15 -11.85 10.30 -3.77
N LYS A 16 -11.12 10.07 -4.86
CA LYS A 16 -11.66 10.16 -6.23
C LYS A 16 -12.75 9.12 -6.47
N ALA A 17 -12.56 7.88 -6.00
CA ALA A 17 -13.55 6.81 -6.13
C ALA A 17 -14.83 7.11 -5.34
N ILE A 18 -14.69 7.64 -4.12
CA ILE A 18 -15.83 8.00 -3.26
C ILE A 18 -16.55 9.24 -3.81
N LYS A 19 -15.85 10.29 -4.27
CA LYS A 19 -16.47 11.52 -4.80
C LYS A 19 -17.42 11.26 -5.98
N LYS A 20 -17.21 10.17 -6.73
CA LYS A 20 -18.09 9.74 -7.83
C LYS A 20 -19.46 9.21 -7.33
N ARG A 21 -19.57 8.80 -6.06
CA ARG A 21 -20.82 8.34 -5.44
C ARG A 21 -21.07 9.08 -4.12
N LYS A 22 -22.02 10.03 -4.13
CA LYS A 22 -22.34 10.86 -2.96
C LYS A 22 -23.03 10.10 -1.82
N THR A 23 -23.72 9.00 -2.11
CA THR A 23 -24.41 8.16 -1.13
C THR A 23 -24.18 6.68 -1.45
N PHE A 24 -24.13 5.86 -0.41
CA PHE A 24 -24.04 4.41 -0.52
C PHE A 24 -25.30 3.76 0.06
N PRO A 25 -25.83 2.70 -0.56
CA PRO A 25 -27.05 2.03 -0.08
C PRO A 25 -26.80 1.16 1.17
N SER A 26 -25.54 0.80 1.47
CA SER A 26 -25.14 0.07 2.66
C SER A 26 -23.64 0.25 2.95
N ASP A 27 -23.23 -0.05 4.18
CA ASP A 27 -21.81 -0.05 4.58
C ASP A 27 -20.97 -1.04 3.77
N ASP A 28 -21.53 -2.21 3.45
CA ASP A 28 -20.87 -3.20 2.58
C ASP A 28 -20.61 -2.66 1.17
N SER A 29 -21.55 -1.86 0.64
CA SER A 29 -21.39 -1.21 -0.66
C SER A 29 -20.27 -0.16 -0.62
N ALA A 30 -20.15 0.59 0.48
CA ALA A 30 -19.05 1.53 0.70
C ALA A 30 -17.70 0.81 0.83
N ARG A 31 -17.64 -0.27 1.63
CA ARG A 31 -16.44 -1.09 1.81
C ARG A 31 -15.98 -1.71 0.49
N LYS A 32 -16.91 -2.24 -0.31
CA LYS A 32 -16.62 -2.81 -1.63
C LYS A 32 -16.06 -1.75 -2.59
N MET A 33 -16.56 -0.52 -2.55
CA MET A 33 -16.03 0.57 -3.35
C MET A 33 -14.56 0.87 -3.01
N VAL A 34 -14.25 1.00 -1.72
CA VAL A 34 -12.88 1.24 -1.25
C VAL A 34 -11.96 0.09 -1.65
N TYR A 35 -12.39 -1.16 -1.43
CA TYR A 35 -11.63 -2.34 -1.83
C TYR A 35 -11.30 -2.34 -3.33
N LEU A 36 -12.29 -2.09 -4.19
CA LEU A 36 -12.07 -2.04 -5.64
C LEU A 36 -11.12 -0.92 -6.04
N ALA A 37 -11.23 0.27 -5.42
CA ALA A 37 -10.32 1.37 -5.67
C ALA A 37 -8.86 1.03 -5.29
N ILE A 38 -8.65 0.40 -4.14
CA ILE A 38 -7.32 -0.06 -3.70
C ILE A 38 -6.78 -1.13 -4.66
N ARG A 39 -7.61 -2.12 -5.01
CA ARG A 39 -7.23 -3.21 -5.93
C ARG A 39 -6.83 -2.68 -7.32
N ASP A 40 -7.52 -1.67 -7.82
CA ASP A 40 -7.18 -1.09 -9.12
C ASP A 40 -5.94 -0.17 -9.02
N ALA A 41 -5.71 0.49 -7.88
CA ALA A 41 -4.47 1.22 -7.62
C ALA A 41 -3.26 0.29 -7.55
N SER A 42 -3.39 -0.84 -6.84
CA SER A 42 -2.28 -1.78 -6.61
C SER A 42 -1.75 -2.42 -7.89
N LYS A 43 -2.60 -2.58 -8.92
CA LYS A 43 -2.16 -3.02 -10.26
C LYS A 43 -1.09 -2.12 -10.88
N LYS A 44 -0.99 -0.86 -10.46
CA LYS A 44 0.01 0.10 -10.95
C LYS A 44 1.30 0.09 -10.14
N TRP A 45 1.36 -0.64 -9.03
CA TRP A 45 2.55 -0.75 -8.18
C TRP A 45 3.50 -1.83 -8.70
N SER A 46 3.93 -1.68 -9.96
CA SER A 46 4.86 -2.61 -10.62
C SER A 46 6.33 -2.22 -10.45
N MET A 47 6.61 -0.98 -10.03
CA MET A 47 7.96 -0.48 -9.91
C MET A 47 8.68 -1.10 -8.69
N PRO A 48 9.87 -1.69 -8.87
CA PRO A 48 10.68 -2.17 -7.75
C PRO A 48 11.01 -1.05 -6.77
N ILE A 49 11.09 -1.39 -5.48
CA ILE A 49 11.50 -0.45 -4.44
C ILE A 49 12.98 -0.09 -4.67
N GLN A 50 13.27 1.20 -4.82
CA GLN A 50 14.63 1.67 -5.03
C GLN A 50 15.52 1.34 -3.81
N ASN A 51 16.75 0.88 -4.08
CA ASN A 51 17.74 0.52 -3.06
C ASN A 51 17.28 -0.58 -2.08
N TRP A 52 16.32 -1.42 -2.46
CA TRP A 52 15.78 -2.48 -1.60
C TRP A 52 16.85 -3.40 -1.03
N ARG A 53 17.86 -3.80 -1.82
CA ARG A 53 18.95 -4.66 -1.35
C ARG A 53 19.74 -4.04 -0.19
N GLN A 54 20.04 -2.75 -0.28
CA GLN A 54 20.77 -2.03 0.78
C GLN A 54 19.91 -1.89 2.04
N ALA A 55 18.62 -1.58 1.88
CA ALA A 55 17.67 -1.55 2.99
C ALA A 55 17.56 -2.92 3.68
N MET A 56 17.47 -4.01 2.89
CA MET A 56 17.41 -5.37 3.41
C MET A 56 18.66 -5.75 4.21
N SER A 57 19.86 -5.41 3.73
CA SER A 57 21.09 -5.64 4.50
C SER A 57 21.07 -4.94 5.87
N ARG A 58 20.46 -3.75 5.97
CA ARG A 58 20.29 -3.06 7.27
C ARG A 58 19.25 -3.75 8.14
N PHE A 59 18.15 -4.23 7.58
CA PHE A 59 17.14 -4.97 8.34
C PHE A 59 17.68 -6.29 8.88
N ILE A 60 18.52 -7.00 8.13
CA ILE A 60 19.16 -8.24 8.60
C ILE A 60 20.04 -7.98 9.82
N ILE A 61 20.84 -6.91 9.81
CA ILE A 61 21.71 -6.57 10.95
C ILE A 61 20.89 -6.14 12.18
N GLU A 62 19.83 -5.35 11.99
CA GLU A 62 19.06 -4.78 13.10
C GLU A 62 18.03 -5.78 13.68
N PHE A 63 17.52 -6.69 12.86
CA PHE A 63 16.42 -7.60 13.21
C PHE A 63 16.74 -9.07 12.89
N GLU A 64 18.00 -9.46 13.07
CA GLU A 64 18.55 -10.79 12.75
C GLU A 64 17.63 -11.93 13.23
N GLU A 65 17.28 -11.93 14.52
CA GLU A 65 16.43 -12.95 15.16
C GLU A 65 15.03 -13.14 14.52
N ARG A 66 14.52 -12.11 13.83
CA ARG A 66 13.19 -12.16 13.17
C ARG A 66 13.29 -12.63 11.73
N LEU A 67 14.44 -12.41 11.09
CA LEU A 67 14.64 -12.67 9.67
C LEU A 67 15.31 -14.02 9.39
N GLU A 68 16.03 -14.61 10.35
CA GLU A 68 16.59 -15.97 10.22
C GLU A 68 15.56 -17.02 9.77
N LYS A 69 14.32 -16.93 10.26
CA LYS A 69 13.22 -17.85 9.90
C LYS A 69 12.75 -17.76 8.45
N HIS A 70 13.15 -16.72 7.72
CA HIS A 70 12.68 -16.42 6.36
C HIS A 70 13.83 -16.39 5.34
N ILE A 71 15.07 -16.63 5.78
CA ILE A 71 16.28 -16.62 4.94
C ILE A 71 16.74 -18.04 4.58
N ASN A 72 16.19 -19.08 5.24
CA ASN A 72 16.46 -20.50 4.95
C ASN A 72 15.33 -21.17 4.15
#